data_AF-A0A423VGZ8-F1
#
_entry.id   AF-A0A423VGZ8-F1
#
_cell.length_a   1.000
_cell.length_b   1.000
_cell.length_c   1.000
_cell.angle_alpha   90.00
_cell.angle_beta   90.00
_cell.angle_gamma   90.00
#
_symmetry.space_group_name_H-M   'P 1'
#
loop_
_entity.id
_entity.type
_entity.pdbx_description
1 polymer ?
#
loop_
_entity_poly.entity_id
_entity_poly.type
_entity_poly.pdbx_seq_one_letter_code
_entity_poly.pdbx_strand_id
1 'polypeptide(L)' 'MMEPMAITSSSPEAMFSTIRESTKSAYSEVRNYKQLATDEESTKILERAKQSRKDSPKGIKPWRARDDPEWLTPST' A
#
# COMPACT_ATOMS: atom_id res chain seq x y z
N MET A 1 -11.79 -8.97 9.16
CA MET A 1 -11.04 -10.08 9.76
C MET A 1 -10.11 -10.62 8.68
N MET A 2 -8.80 -10.78 8.93
CA MET A 2 -7.94 -11.47 7.96
C MET A 2 -8.43 -12.92 7.90
N GLU A 3 -8.99 -13.30 6.76
CA GLU A 3 -9.41 -14.66 6.50
C GLU A 3 -8.17 -15.56 6.69
N PRO A 4 -8.22 -16.57 7.59
CA PRO A 4 -7.11 -17.50 7.70
C PRO A 4 -7.00 -18.14 6.32
N MET A 5 -5.81 -18.06 5.70
CA MET A 5 -5.54 -18.78 4.47
C MET A 5 -5.84 -20.25 4.75
N ALA A 6 -7.04 -20.71 4.42
CA ALA A 6 -7.44 -22.09 4.48
C ALA A 6 -6.78 -22.76 3.27
N ILE A 7 -5.45 -22.92 3.38
CA ILE A 7 -4.65 -23.71 2.46
C ILE A 7 -5.12 -25.13 2.70
N THR A 8 -6.06 -25.58 1.86
CA THR A 8 -6.47 -26.98 1.78
C THR A 8 -5.19 -27.81 1.68
N SER A 9 -4.99 -28.69 2.66
CA SER A 9 -3.75 -29.44 2.93
C SER A 9 -2.94 -29.78 1.68
N SER A 10 -2.03 -28.89 1.30
CA SER A 10 -0.92 -29.23 0.40
C SER A 10 0.22 -29.76 1.26
N SER A 11 1.11 -30.58 0.70
CA SER A 11 2.31 -31.03 1.42
C SER A 11 3.05 -29.81 2.01
N PRO A 12 3.69 -29.90 3.20
CA PRO A 12 4.47 -28.79 3.77
C PRO A 12 5.43 -28.13 2.78
N GLU A 13 6.00 -28.92 1.86
CA GLU A 13 6.88 -28.45 0.79
C GLU A 13 6.15 -27.53 -0.22
N ALA A 14 4.90 -27.87 -0.55
CA ALA A 14 4.07 -27.07 -1.43
C ALA A 14 3.66 -25.76 -0.76
N MET A 15 3.29 -25.78 0.53
CA MET A 15 3.00 -24.54 1.29
C MET A 15 4.22 -23.63 1.35
N PHE A 16 5.40 -24.19 1.68
CA PHE A 16 6.64 -23.43 1.74
C PHE A 16 6.98 -22.81 0.38
N SER A 17 6.80 -23.57 -0.71
CA SER A 17 7.01 -23.07 -2.07
C SER A 17 6.08 -21.91 -2.40
N THR A 18 4.79 -22.01 -2.05
CA THR A 18 3.82 -20.92 -2.28
C THR A 18 4.17 -19.67 -1.48
N ILE A 19 4.52 -19.80 -0.19
CA ILE A 19 4.89 -18.66 0.66
C ILE A 19 6.18 -18.01 0.14
N ARG A 20 7.14 -18.80 -0.32
CA ARG A 20 8.39 -18.29 -0.88
C ARG A 20 8.15 -17.46 -2.13
N GLU A 21 7.29 -17.95 -3.04
CA GLU A 21 6.96 -17.23 -4.27
C GLU A 21 6.17 -15.95 -3.97
N SER A 22 5.17 -16.02 -3.08
CA SER A 22 4.39 -14.83 -2.71
C SER A 22 5.26 -13.76 -2.04
N THR A 23 6.19 -14.17 -1.16
CA THR A 23 7.13 -13.25 -0.50
C THR A 23 8.06 -12.59 -1.52
N LYS A 24 8.55 -13.35 -2.50
CA LYS A 24 9.39 -12.82 -3.58
C LYS A 24 8.61 -11.82 -4.44
N SER A 25 7.36 -12.12 -4.80
CA SER A 25 6.48 -11.20 -5.54
C SER A 25 6.24 -9.92 -4.76
N ALA A 26 5.81 -10.02 -3.50
CA ALA A 26 5.54 -8.87 -2.64
C ALA A 26 6.78 -7.98 -2.48
N TYR A 27 7.97 -8.58 -2.30
CA TYR A 27 9.21 -7.82 -2.24
C TYR A 27 9.51 -7.06 -3.54
N SER A 28 9.27 -7.70 -4.69
CA SER A 28 9.44 -7.07 -6.00
C SER A 28 8.47 -5.91 -6.23
N GLU A 29 7.20 -6.07 -5.83
CA GLU A 29 6.17 -5.03 -5.93
C GLU A 29 6.51 -3.82 -5.07
N VAL A 30 6.92 -4.05 -3.81
CA VAL A 30 7.34 -2.97 -2.90
C VAL A 30 8.57 -2.25 -3.46
N ARG A 31 9.52 -2.98 -4.04
CA ARG A 31 10.71 -2.37 -4.67
C ARG A 31 10.32 -1.51 -5.87
N ASN A 32 9.48 -2.03 -6.76
CA ASN A 32 9.02 -1.31 -7.95
C ASN A 32 8.25 -0.06 -7.57
N TYR A 33 7.35 -0.15 -6.59
CA TYR A 33 6.63 1.00 -6.05
C TYR A 33 7.59 2.05 -5.51
N LYS A 34 8.58 1.66 -4.70
CA LYS A 34 9.57 2.60 -4.16
C LYS A 34 10.31 3.32 -5.29
N GLN A 35 10.75 2.60 -6.31
CA GLN A 35 11.44 3.18 -7.45
C GLN A 35 10.57 4.19 -8.19
N LEU A 36 9.31 3.85 -8.50
CA LEU A 36 8.36 4.74 -9.16
C LEU A 36 8.01 5.95 -8.30
N ALA A 37 7.85 5.78 -7.00
CA ALA A 37 7.53 6.85 -6.06
C ALA A 37 8.69 7.84 -5.89
N THR A 38 9.93 7.40 -6.08
CA THR A 38 11.13 8.25 -6.01
C THR A 38 11.66 8.70 -7.36
N ASP A 39 10.97 8.34 -8.45
CA ASP A 39 11.36 8.78 -9.79
C ASP A 39 11.22 10.30 -9.92
N GLU A 40 11.99 10.89 -10.83
CA GLU A 40 12.10 12.35 -10.98
C GLU A 40 10.75 12.98 -11.35
N GLU A 41 9.99 12.33 -12.24
CA GLU A 41 8.67 12.78 -12.65
C GLU A 41 7.67 12.76 -11.48
N SER A 42 7.60 11.65 -10.76
CA SER A 42 6.77 11.50 -9.56
C SER A 42 7.11 12.55 -8.51
N THR A 43 8.41 12.76 -8.25
CA THR A 43 8.89 13.74 -7.28
C THR A 43 8.45 15.15 -7.69
N LYS A 44 8.60 15.52 -8.96
CA LYS A 44 8.19 16.83 -9.49
C LYS A 44 6.70 17.08 -9.33
N ILE A 45 5.86 16.09 -9.60
CA ILE A 45 4.40 16.19 -9.44
C ILE A 45 4.03 16.37 -7.96
N LEU A 46 4.62 15.55 -7.08
CA LEU A 46 4.37 15.61 -5.64
C LEU A 46 4.82 16.95 -5.03
N GLU A 47 5.99 17.46 -5.43
CA GLU A 47 6.47 18.78 -4.98
C GLU A 47 5.59 19.92 -5.49
N ARG A 48 5.14 19.87 -6.75
CA ARG A 48 4.16 20.84 -7.28
C ARG A 48 2.87 20.84 -6.47
N ALA A 49 2.36 19.66 -6.11
CA ALA A 49 1.16 19.54 -5.28
C ALA A 49 1.38 20.08 -3.86
N LYS A 50 2.56 19.83 -3.25
CA LYS A 50 2.93 20.40 -1.95
C LYS A 50 2.99 21.93 -2.02
N GLN A 51 3.62 22.49 -3.05
CA GLN A 51 3.74 23.93 -3.23
C GLN A 51 2.37 24.58 -3.43
N SER A 52 1.52 24.02 -4.29
CA SER A 52 0.14 24.50 -4.48
C SER A 52 -0.68 24.51 -3.18
N ARG A 53 -0.49 23.51 -2.31
CA ARG A 53 -1.15 23.48 -0.99
C ARG A 53 -0.66 24.57 -0.04
N LYS A 54 0.63 24.93 -0.11
CA LYS A 54 1.20 26.03 0.68
C LYS A 54 0.70 27.38 0.19
N ASP A 55 0.67 27.58 -1.13
CA ASP A 55 0.32 28.86 -1.75
C ASP A 55 -1.19 29.13 -1.75
N SER A 56 -2.01 28.08 -1.75
CA SER A 56 -3.47 28.20 -1.77
C SER A 56 -4.12 27.14 -0.85
N PRO A 57 -4.05 27.33 0.47
CA PRO A 57 -4.66 26.42 1.41
C PRO A 57 -6.18 26.55 1.32
N LYS A 58 -6.84 25.63 0.60
CA LYS A 58 -8.30 25.57 0.42
C LYS A 58 -9.08 25.24 1.72
N GLY A 59 -8.44 25.29 2.89
CA GLY A 59 -9.04 24.84 4.16
C GLY A 59 -9.33 23.34 4.23
N ILE A 60 -8.82 22.54 3.28
CA ILE A 60 -9.07 21.09 3.24
C ILE A 60 -8.31 20.44 4.41
N LYS A 61 -9.07 19.97 5.40
CA LYS A 61 -8.52 19.22 6.54
C LYS A 61 -7.88 17.93 6.01
N PRO A 62 -6.61 17.64 6.33
CA PRO A 62 -6.01 16.35 6.01
C PRO A 62 -6.82 15.23 6.66
N TRP A 63 -7.18 14.23 5.87
CA TRP A 63 -7.86 13.04 6.40
C TRP A 63 -6.94 12.33 7.40
N ARG A 64 -7.47 11.98 8.57
CA ARG A 64 -6.78 11.14 9.55
C ARG A 64 -7.55 9.84 9.69
N ALA A 65 -6.85 8.73 9.89
CA ALA A 65 -7.50 7.44 10.18
C ALA A 65 -8.41 7.48 11.41
N ARG A 66 -8.22 8.43 12.33
CA ARG A 66 -9.14 8.66 13.47
C ARG A 66 -10.44 9.37 13.09
N ASP A 67 -10.44 10.12 11.99
CA ASP A 67 -11.63 10.82 11.50
C ASP A 67 -12.62 9.84 10.85
N ASP A 68 -12.19 8.60 10.52
CA ASP A 68 -13.03 7.52 9.98
C ASP A 68 -12.60 6.16 10.58
N PRO A 69 -13.16 5.77 11.74
CA PRO A 69 -12.78 4.56 12.46
C PRO A 69 -13.03 3.27 11.68
N GLU A 70 -14.01 3.30 10.78
CA GLU A 70 -14.43 2.16 9.96
C GLU A 70 -13.60 2.04 8.67
N TRP A 71 -12.64 2.93 8.44
CA TRP A 71 -11.78 2.85 7.25
C TRP A 71 -11.02 1.53 7.11
N LEU A 72 -10.68 0.89 8.23
CA LEU A 72 -10.01 -0.41 8.24
C LEU A 72 -10.98 -1.59 8.29
N THR A 73 -12.28 -1.35 8.42
CA THR A 73 -13.27 -2.43 8.40
C THR A 73 -13.64 -2.71 6.94
N PRO A 74 -13.33 -3.91 6.41
CA PRO A 74 -13.75 -4.27 5.07
C PRO A 74 -15.28 -4.26 5.01
N SER A 75 -15.85 -3.58 4.01
CA SER A 75 -17.28 -3.60 3.75
C SER A 75 -17.71 -5.04 3.43
N THR A 76 -18.47 -5.64 4.34
CA THR A 76 -19.07 -6.98 4.20
C THR A 76 -19.91 -7.11 2.94
#